data_AF-A0A421GIT5-F1
#
_entry.id   AF-A0A421GIT5-F1
#
_cell.length_a   1.000
_cell.length_b   1.000
_cell.length_c   1.000
_cell.angle_alpha   90.00
_cell.angle_beta   90.00
_cell.angle_gamma   90.00
#
_symmetry.space_group_name_H-M   'P 1'
#
loop_
_entity.id
_entity.type
_entity.pdbx_description
1 polymer ?
#
loop_
_entity_poly.entity_id
_entity_poly.type
_entity_poly.pdbx_seq_one_letter_code
_entity_poly.pdbx_strand_id
1 'polypeptide(L)'
;MADRSKVLALYKRILTLHRQKLAPHMRILGDQYIRDEFQRHKNAAPKFVPLFLREWEQYEAVMRQKKDRFGEELSFEDKKMLDGEQQVKLQSLQDAAKKVGETIV
;
A
#
# COMPACT_ATOMS: atom_id res chain seq x y z
N MET A 1 -5.94 17.77 22.94
CA MET A 1 -6.28 17.80 21.49
C MET A 1 -5.03 17.42 20.73
N ALA A 2 -5.11 16.56 19.71
CA ALA A 2 -3.94 16.30 18.87
C ALA A 2 -3.45 17.61 18.26
N ASP A 3 -2.14 17.86 18.33
CA ASP A 3 -1.55 19.07 17.79
C ASP A 3 -1.76 19.11 16.28
N ARG A 4 -2.52 20.11 15.81
CA ARG A 4 -2.86 20.31 14.39
C ARG A 4 -1.61 20.27 13.49
N SER A 5 -0.48 20.79 13.99
CA SER A 5 0.77 20.77 13.25
C SER A 5 1.28 19.34 13.01
N LYS A 6 1.19 18.45 14.02
CA LYS A 6 1.58 17.04 13.92
C LYS A 6 0.68 16.27 12.95
N VAL A 7 -0.62 16.51 12.98
CA VAL A 7 -1.59 15.88 12.05
C VAL A 7 -1.28 16.27 10.61
N LEU A 8 -1.07 17.57 10.35
CA LEU A 8 -0.71 18.05 9.02
C LEU A 8 0.66 17.54 8.56
N ALA A 9 1.61 17.37 9.48
CA ALA A 9 2.91 16.78 9.16
C ALA A 9 2.77 15.31 8.73
N LEU A 10 1.97 14.50 9.45
CA LEU A 10 1.68 13.11 9.08
C LEU A 10 1.03 13.01 7.70
N TYR A 11 -0.01 13.80 7.46
CA TYR A 11 -0.70 13.88 6.17
C TYR A 11 0.27 14.19 5.01
N LYS A 12 1.13 15.21 5.17
CA LYS A 12 2.14 15.57 4.16
C LYS A 12 3.18 14.47 3.94
N ARG A 13 3.62 13.79 5.01
CA ARG A 13 4.57 12.67 4.91
C ARG A 13 3.98 11.52 4.09
N ILE A 14 2.75 11.11 4.38
CA ILE A 14 2.06 10.03 3.65
C ILE A 14 1.95 10.35 2.15
N LEU A 15 1.47 11.55 1.80
CA LEU A 15 1.38 11.95 0.39
C LEU A 15 2.75 12.01 -0.30
N THR A 16 3.81 12.34 0.45
CA THR A 16 5.18 12.33 -0.08
C THR A 16 5.65 10.91 -0.35
N LEU A 17 5.36 9.97 0.56
CA LEU A 17 5.64 8.55 0.34
C LEU A 17 4.85 7.99 -0.85
N HIS A 18 3.59 8.37 -1.03
CA HIS A 18 2.83 7.99 -2.23
C HIS A 18 3.54 8.43 -3.52
N ARG A 19 4.06 9.65 -3.57
CA ARG A 19 4.84 10.14 -4.72
C ARG A 19 6.12 9.34 -4.95
N GLN A 20 6.78 8.89 -3.89
CA GLN A 20 8.07 8.21 -3.94
C GLN A 20 7.96 6.70 -4.18
N LYS A 21 6.87 6.06 -3.74
CA LYS A 21 6.75 4.60 -3.61
C LYS A 21 5.63 3.97 -4.43
N LEU A 22 4.74 4.77 -5.03
CA LEU A 22 3.62 4.28 -5.80
C LEU A 22 3.72 4.72 -7.26
N ALA A 23 3.38 3.80 -8.16
CA ALA A 23 3.20 4.11 -9.57
C ALA A 23 2.09 5.18 -9.75
N PRO A 24 2.16 6.03 -10.79
CA PRO A 24 1.25 7.16 -10.98
C PRO A 24 -0.24 6.80 -10.91
N HIS A 25 -0.66 5.69 -11.53
CA HIS A 25 -2.06 5.26 -11.55
C HIS A 25 -2.57 4.86 -10.15
N MET A 26 -1.71 4.27 -9.30
CA MET A 26 -2.08 3.90 -7.93
C MET A 26 -2.22 5.10 -7.01
N ARG A 27 -1.45 6.17 -7.28
CA ARG A 27 -1.53 7.41 -6.51
C ARG A 27 -2.87 8.11 -6.67
N ILE A 28 -3.54 7.98 -7.82
CA ILE A 28 -4.83 8.63 -8.08
C ILE A 28 -5.85 8.20 -7.01
N LEU A 29 -6.00 6.88 -6.83
CA LEU A 29 -6.92 6.33 -5.85
C LEU A 29 -6.40 6.56 -4.41
N GLY A 30 -5.11 6.29 -4.18
CA GLY A 30 -4.50 6.43 -2.86
C GLY A 30 -4.60 7.85 -2.31
N ASP A 31 -4.13 8.86 -3.06
CA ASP A 31 -4.12 10.27 -2.63
C ASP A 31 -5.54 10.80 -2.39
N GLN A 32 -6.52 10.35 -3.19
CA GLN A 32 -7.93 10.70 -2.98
C GLN A 32 -8.45 10.11 -1.66
N TYR A 33 -8.18 8.84 -1.40
CA TYR A 33 -8.58 8.19 -0.15
C TYR A 33 -7.98 8.87 1.09
N ILE A 34 -6.68 9.20 1.08
CA ILE A 34 -6.05 9.94 2.20
C ILE A 34 -6.79 11.26 2.45
N ARG A 35 -7.06 12.02 1.38
CA ARG A 35 -7.75 13.32 1.47
C ARG A 35 -9.10 13.18 2.13
N ASP A 36 -9.88 12.21 1.70
CA ASP A 36 -11.23 12.00 2.19
C ASP A 36 -11.23 11.56 3.66
N GLU A 37 -10.35 10.64 4.05
CA GLU A 37 -10.29 10.15 5.43
C GLU A 37 -9.86 11.22 6.44
N PHE A 38 -8.84 12.02 6.11
CA PHE A 38 -8.42 13.13 6.96
C PHE A 38 -9.48 14.24 7.03
N GLN A 39 -10.22 14.47 5.94
CA GLN A 39 -11.32 15.42 5.93
C GLN A 39 -12.50 14.93 6.80
N ARG A 40 -12.87 13.65 6.70
CA ARG A 40 -13.91 13.03 7.55
C ARG A 40 -13.54 13.10 9.03
N HIS A 41 -12.26 12.93 9.36
CA HIS A 41 -11.78 12.95 10.74
C HIS A 41 -11.55 14.35 11.33
N LYS A 42 -11.67 15.42 10.53
CA LYS A 42 -11.49 16.81 11.00
C LYS A 42 -12.44 17.17 12.15
N ASN A 43 -13.65 16.64 12.14
CA ASN A 43 -14.69 16.89 13.14
C ASN A 43 -15.02 15.63 13.97
N ALA A 44 -14.15 14.61 13.96
CA ALA A 44 -14.39 13.39 14.71
C ALA A 44 -14.39 13.63 16.22
N ALA A 45 -15.13 12.81 16.96
CA ALA A 45 -15.14 12.89 18.41
C ALA A 45 -13.71 12.65 18.96
N PRO A 46 -13.26 13.41 19.99
CA PRO A 46 -11.88 13.35 20.48
C PRO A 46 -11.39 11.95 20.86
N LYS A 47 -12.30 11.05 21.24
CA LYS A 47 -11.98 9.65 21.59
C LYS A 47 -11.46 8.82 20.40
N PHE A 48 -11.80 9.17 19.17
CA PHE A 48 -11.39 8.43 17.97
C PHE A 48 -10.07 8.93 17.37
N VAL A 49 -9.70 10.19 17.65
CA VAL A 49 -8.51 10.84 17.07
C VAL A 49 -7.20 10.10 17.41
N PRO A 50 -6.95 9.62 18.65
CA PRO A 50 -5.71 8.91 18.96
C PRO A 50 -5.56 7.60 18.18
N LEU A 51 -6.64 6.82 18.07
CA LEU A 51 -6.63 5.58 17.32
C LEU A 51 -6.40 5.86 15.83
N PHE A 52 -7.12 6.84 15.27
CA PHE A 52 -6.93 7.28 13.88
C PHE A 52 -5.45 7.61 13.59
N LEU A 53 -4.82 8.45 14.42
CA LEU A 53 -3.43 8.83 14.20
C LEU A 53 -2.47 7.65 14.29
N ARG A 54 -2.68 6.73 15.24
CA ARG A 54 -1.86 5.53 15.38
C ARG A 54 -1.89 4.66 14.12
N GLU A 55 -3.09 4.42 13.58
CA GLU A 55 -3.24 3.60 12.37
C GLU A 55 -2.57 4.26 11.15
N TRP A 56 -2.67 5.58 11.02
CA TRP A 56 -2.00 6.32 9.95
C TRP A 56 -0.49 6.42 10.10
N GLU A 57 0.03 6.46 11.33
CA GLU A 57 1.47 6.34 11.62
C GLU A 57 1.99 4.95 11.27
N GLN A 58 1.23 3.89 11.60
CA GLN A 58 1.57 2.53 11.20
C GLN A 58 1.57 2.36 9.67
N TYR A 59 0.58 2.94 8.98
CA TYR A 59 0.54 2.96 7.53
C TYR A 59 1.74 3.69 6.92
N GLU A 60 2.12 4.86 7.47
CA GLU A 60 3.32 5.61 7.05
C GLU A 60 4.58 4.74 7.18
N ALA A 61 4.74 4.03 8.30
CA ALA A 61 5.87 3.14 8.53
C ALA A 61 5.92 1.98 7.51
N VAL A 62 4.78 1.34 7.23
CA VAL A 62 4.68 0.29 6.21
C VAL A 62 5.03 0.83 4.82
N MET A 63 4.49 2.00 4.44
CA MET A 63 4.78 2.62 3.14
C MET A 63 6.24 3.05 3.00
N ARG A 64 6.88 3.47 4.10
CA ARG A 64 8.31 3.78 4.11
C ARG A 64 9.17 2.55 3.83
N GLN A 65 8.78 1.41 4.40
CA GLN A 65 9.45 0.12 4.20
C GLN A 65 9.11 -0.56 2.86
N LYS A 66 8.01 -0.14 2.22
CA LYS A 66 7.61 -0.64 0.90
C LYS A 66 8.77 -0.53 -0.09
N LYS A 67 9.11 -1.68 -0.69
CA LYS A 67 10.02 -1.79 -1.83
C LYS A 67 9.21 -1.64 -3.13
N ASP A 68 9.85 -1.22 -4.22
CA ASP A 68 9.21 -1.09 -5.55
C ASP A 68 8.76 -2.43 -6.17
N ARG A 69 8.88 -3.52 -5.41
CA ARG A 69 8.41 -4.84 -5.78
C ARG A 69 6.98 -5.02 -5.28
N PHE A 70 6.06 -5.31 -6.20
CA PHE A 70 4.75 -5.85 -5.84
C PHE A 70 4.87 -7.36 -5.57
N GLY A 71 4.35 -7.77 -4.41
CA GLY A 71 4.44 -9.14 -3.93
C GLY A 71 5.84 -9.52 -3.42
N GLU A 72 5.90 -10.59 -2.65
CA GLU A 72 7.16 -11.23 -2.27
C GLU A 72 7.37 -12.50 -3.10
N GLU A 73 8.62 -12.91 -3.23
CA GLU A 73 8.91 -14.21 -3.81
C GLU A 73 8.44 -15.28 -2.82
N LEU A 74 7.70 -16.28 -3.31
CA LEU A 74 7.31 -17.41 -2.47
C LEU A 74 8.55 -18.01 -1.82
N SER A 75 8.48 -18.26 -0.51
CA SER A 75 9.56 -18.93 0.20
C SER A 75 9.71 -20.36 -0.32
N PHE A 76 10.85 -21.00 0.00
CA PHE A 76 11.06 -22.40 -0.36
C PHE A 76 9.98 -23.32 0.23
N GLU A 77 9.56 -23.05 1.48
CA GLU A 77 8.51 -23.82 2.15
C GLU A 77 7.15 -23.63 1.48
N ASP A 78 6.78 -22.39 1.12
CA ASP A 78 5.51 -22.13 0.43
C ASP A 78 5.47 -22.82 -0.94
N LYS A 79 6.58 -22.85 -1.67
CA LYS A 79 6.68 -23.55 -2.96
C LYS A 79 6.51 -25.06 -2.80
N LYS A 80 6.99 -25.65 -1.69
CA LYS A 80 6.83 -27.06 -1.38
C LYS A 80 5.41 -27.44 -0.98
N MET A 81 4.65 -26.52 -0.42
CA MET A 81 3.24 -26.74 -0.09
C MET A 81 2.34 -26.82 -1.31
N LEU A 82 2.81 -26.35 -2.49
CA LEU A 82 2.06 -26.42 -3.72
C LEU A 82 2.03 -27.86 -4.26
N ASP A 83 0.83 -28.36 -4.54
CA ASP A 83 0.65 -29.62 -5.25
C ASP A 83 1.06 -29.51 -6.74
N GLY A 84 1.10 -30.65 -7.44
CA GLY A 84 1.53 -30.69 -8.84
C GLY A 84 0.67 -29.84 -9.78
N GLU A 85 -0.64 -29.75 -9.55
CA GLU A 85 -1.53 -28.94 -10.39
C GLU A 85 -1.32 -27.45 -10.13
N GLN A 86 -1.17 -27.08 -8.86
CA GLN A 86 -0.91 -25.71 -8.43
C GLN A 86 0.43 -25.19 -8.97
N GLN A 87 1.46 -26.03 -9.01
CA GLN A 87 2.76 -25.68 -9.62
C GLN A 87 2.63 -25.40 -11.13
N VAL A 88 1.93 -26.27 -11.86
CA VAL A 88 1.67 -26.08 -13.30
C VAL A 88 0.86 -24.81 -13.54
N LYS A 89 -0.18 -24.57 -12.73
CA LYS A 89 -1.00 -23.36 -12.84
C LYS A 89 -0.20 -22.09 -12.56
N LEU A 90 0.64 -22.10 -11.54
CA LEU A 90 1.51 -20.97 -11.20
C LEU A 90 2.46 -20.65 -12.37
N GLN A 91 3.07 -21.67 -12.98
CA GLN A 91 3.93 -21.49 -14.16
C GLN A 91 3.15 -20.89 -15.34
N SER A 92 1.96 -21.42 -15.65
CA SER A 92 1.08 -20.87 -16.69
C SER A 92 0.74 -19.39 -16.46
N LEU A 93 0.48 -18.99 -15.22
CA LEU A 93 0.17 -17.61 -14.88
C LEU A 93 1.39 -16.70 -15.05
N GLN A 94 2.58 -17.16 -14.66
CA GLN A 94 3.83 -16.42 -14.85
C GLN A 94 4.12 -16.18 -16.34
N ASP A 95 3.94 -17.19 -17.18
CA ASP A 95 4.19 -17.08 -18.62
C ASP A 95 3.17 -16.15 -19.30
N ALA A 96 1.90 -16.24 -18.89
CA ALA A 96 0.86 -15.30 -19.35
C ALA A 96 1.17 -13.86 -18.96
N ALA A 97 1.60 -13.62 -17.71
CA ALA A 97 1.94 -12.29 -17.22
C ALA A 97 3.14 -11.68 -17.97
N LYS A 98 4.18 -12.47 -18.27
CA LYS A 98 5.33 -12.02 -19.09
C LYS A 98 4.88 -11.58 -20.48
N LYS A 99 4.05 -12.39 -21.14
CA LYS A 99 3.51 -12.09 -22.48
C LYS A 99 2.70 -10.80 -22.49
N VAL A 100 1.86 -10.59 -21.47
CA VAL A 100 1.09 -9.34 -21.31
C VAL A 100 2.03 -8.14 -21.12
N GLY A 101 3.10 -8.28 -20.33
CA GLY A 101 4.11 -7.26 -20.16
C GLY A 101 4.82 -6.87 -21.46
N GLU A 102 5.10 -7.83 -22.34
CA GLU A 102 5.71 -7.59 -23.66
C GLU A 102 4.77 -6.89 -24.65
N THR A 103 3.45 -7.07 -24.50
CA THR A 103 2.47 -6.50 -25.45
C THR A 103 2.06 -5.07 -25.09
N ILE A 104 2.39 -4.61 -23.88
CA ILE A 104 2.02 -3.29 -23.34
C ILE A 104 3.15 -2.26 -23.48
N VAL A 105 4.36 -2.69 -23.87
CA VAL A 105 5.51 -1.82 -24.20
C VAL A 105 5.51 -1.52 -25.70
#